data_AF-A0A1C7EAY1-F1
#
_entry.id   AF-A0A1C7EAY1-F1
#
_cell.length_a   1.000
_cell.length_b   1.000
_cell.length_c   1.000
_cell.angle_alpha   90.00
_cell.angle_beta   90.00
_cell.angle_gamma   90.00
#
_symmetry.space_group_name_H-M   'P 1'
#
loop_
_entity.id
_entity.type
_entity.pdbx_description
1 polymer ?
#
loop_
_entity_poly.entity_id
_entity_poly.type
_entity_poly.pdbx_seq_one_letter_code
_entity_poly.pdbx_strand_id
1 'polypeptide(L)'
;MNEYIRSAAAELCGFCSKEEATVKSPAVPKLTLVATPEVYSDVNGIRREADTMDCRIRMMSMQKPHQALAITGAICTTAGAFLQDTILNDLIRIDSNVVRLGHPSGIIETKVDLIAGHISNIKVVRTARLILEGYAHTKGSYQHAVSAV
;
A
#
# COMPACT_ATOMS: atom_id res chain seq x y z
N MET A 1 5.43 -5.42 15.59
CA MET A 1 5.54 -6.14 14.30
C MET A 1 7.01 -6.26 13.96
N ASN A 2 7.50 -7.45 13.63
CA ASN A 2 8.92 -7.72 13.45
C ASN A 2 9.36 -7.41 12.00
N GLU A 3 10.38 -6.57 11.82
CA GLU A 3 10.97 -6.19 10.53
C GLU A 3 11.58 -7.39 9.78
N TYR A 4 11.87 -8.48 10.50
CA TYR A 4 12.42 -9.73 9.99
C TYR A 4 11.71 -10.27 8.74
N ILE A 5 10.37 -10.21 8.69
CA ILE A 5 9.60 -10.73 7.54
C ILE A 5 9.89 -9.89 6.30
N ARG A 6 9.86 -8.56 6.44
CA ARG A 6 10.08 -7.64 5.32
C ARG A 6 11.51 -7.73 4.81
N SER A 7 12.50 -7.82 5.71
CA SER A 7 13.90 -7.92 5.31
C SER A 7 14.21 -9.24 4.60
N ALA A 8 13.64 -10.36 5.06
CA ALA A 8 13.75 -11.64 4.34
C ALA A 8 13.10 -11.56 2.94
N ALA A 9 11.94 -10.93 2.81
CA ALA A 9 11.31 -10.70 1.51
C ALA A 9 12.15 -9.78 0.61
N ALA A 10 12.81 -8.76 1.17
CA ALA A 10 13.69 -7.87 0.41
C ALA A 10 14.84 -8.62 -0.27
N GLU A 11 15.43 -9.57 0.46
CA GLU A 11 16.48 -10.46 -0.05
C GLU A 11 15.95 -11.41 -1.13
N LEU A 12 14.82 -12.07 -0.88
CA LEU A 12 14.18 -12.96 -1.85
C LEU A 12 13.78 -12.23 -3.14
N CYS A 13 13.40 -10.96 -3.04
CA CYS A 13 13.08 -10.11 -4.19
C CYS A 13 14.31 -9.46 -4.84
N GLY A 14 15.52 -9.66 -4.31
CA GLY A 14 16.77 -9.17 -4.91
C GLY A 14 17.07 -7.68 -4.68
N PHE A 15 16.45 -7.03 -3.69
CA PHE A 15 16.71 -5.62 -3.39
C PHE A 15 18.07 -5.40 -2.71
N CYS A 16 18.38 -6.23 -1.71
CA CYS A 16 19.60 -6.19 -0.91
C CYS A 16 19.64 -7.43 0.02
N SER A 17 20.77 -7.66 0.69
CA SER A 17 20.82 -8.65 1.77
C SER A 17 19.82 -8.32 2.89
N LYS A 18 19.37 -9.35 3.59
CA LYS A 18 18.42 -9.21 4.70
C LYS A 18 18.95 -8.27 5.80
N GLU A 19 20.24 -8.36 6.11
CA GLU A 19 20.90 -7.57 7.15
C GLU A 19 20.94 -6.08 6.79
N GLU A 20 21.06 -5.77 5.50
CA GLU A 20 21.14 -4.40 5.00
C GLU A 20 19.77 -3.77 4.71
N ALA A 21 18.70 -4.58 4.62
CA ALA A 21 17.39 -4.14 4.14
C ALA A 21 16.77 -3.00 4.95
N THR A 22 17.05 -2.91 6.25
CA THR A 22 16.53 -1.82 7.09
C THR A 22 17.22 -0.49 6.80
N VAL A 23 18.47 -0.51 6.33
CA VAL A 23 19.26 0.70 6.08
C VAL A 23 19.24 1.09 4.61
N LYS A 24 19.50 0.14 3.71
CA LYS A 24 19.62 0.38 2.27
C LYS A 24 18.28 0.39 1.53
N SER A 25 17.31 -0.39 1.99
CA SER A 25 15.97 -0.47 1.38
C SER A 25 14.82 -0.45 2.39
N PRO A 26 14.73 0.57 3.27
CA PRO A 26 13.67 0.65 4.28
C PRO A 26 12.27 0.87 3.68
N ALA A 27 12.22 1.40 2.46
CA ALA A 27 10.97 1.77 1.82
C ALA A 27 10.33 0.62 1.04
N VAL A 28 11.11 -0.29 0.45
CA VAL A 28 10.64 -1.39 -0.40
C VAL A 28 11.41 -2.70 -0.14
N PRO A 29 10.78 -3.88 -0.30
CA PRO A 29 9.36 -4.08 -0.52
C PRO A 29 8.55 -3.61 0.71
N LYS A 30 7.26 -3.32 0.50
CA LYS A 30 6.34 -2.99 1.59
C LYS A 30 5.89 -4.27 2.30
N LEU A 31 5.54 -4.14 3.58
CA LEU A 31 4.90 -5.21 4.35
C LEU A 31 3.48 -4.78 4.70
N THR A 32 2.53 -5.69 4.53
CA THR A 32 1.11 -5.44 4.80
C THR A 32 0.51 -6.64 5.51
N LEU A 33 -0.34 -6.37 6.50
CA LEU A 33 -1.25 -7.37 7.07
C LEU A 33 -2.63 -7.20 6.44
N VAL A 34 -3.25 -8.34 6.12
CA VAL A 34 -4.59 -8.40 5.56
C VAL A 34 -5.45 -9.35 6.39
N ALA A 35 -6.74 -9.04 6.49
CA ALA A 35 -7.72 -9.85 7.20
C ALA A 35 -9.08 -9.71 6.53
N THR A 36 -9.96 -10.70 6.75
CA THR A 36 -11.36 -10.62 6.33
C THR A 36 -12.04 -9.37 6.90
N PRO A 37 -13.10 -8.87 6.24
CA PRO A 37 -13.88 -7.74 6.74
C PRO A 37 -14.37 -7.96 8.16
N GLU A 38 -14.25 -6.93 8.99
CA GLU A 38 -14.80 -6.89 10.34
C GLU A 38 -14.99 -5.42 10.72
N VAL A 39 -15.92 -5.17 11.64
CA VAL A 39 -16.14 -3.84 12.18
C VAL A 39 -14.88 -3.30 12.86
N TYR A 40 -14.58 -2.01 12.66
CA TYR A 40 -13.54 -1.31 13.42
C TYR A 40 -13.85 0.18 13.55
N SER A 41 -13.26 0.82 14.56
CA SER A 41 -13.24 2.29 14.67
C SER A 41 -11.97 2.80 13.99
N ASP A 42 -12.14 3.73 13.04
CA ASP A 42 -11.02 4.38 12.38
C ASP A 42 -10.33 5.41 13.29
N VAL A 43 -9.20 5.97 12.85
CA VAL A 43 -8.43 6.95 13.66
C VAL A 43 -9.16 8.26 13.92
N ASN A 44 -10.29 8.51 13.24
CA ASN A 44 -11.16 9.67 13.47
C ASN A 44 -12.35 9.33 14.38
N GLY A 45 -12.40 8.11 14.93
CA GLY A 45 -13.49 7.64 15.78
C GLY A 45 -14.75 7.22 15.00
N ILE A 46 -14.68 7.14 13.68
CA ILE A 46 -15.82 6.70 12.86
C ILE A 46 -15.85 5.17 12.84
N ARG A 47 -17.01 4.61 13.20
CA ARG A 47 -17.27 3.18 13.10
C ARG A 47 -17.44 2.79 11.63
N ARG A 48 -16.66 1.80 11.19
CA ARG A 48 -16.68 1.23 9.84
C ARG A 48 -17.27 -0.17 9.91
N GLU A 49 -18.41 -0.37 9.26
CA GLU A 49 -19.12 -1.66 9.24
C GLU A 49 -18.46 -2.64 8.27
N ALA A 50 -18.50 -3.93 8.60
CA ALA A 50 -17.83 -4.97 7.82
C ALA A 50 -18.30 -5.03 6.36
N ASP A 51 -19.59 -4.79 6.10
CA ASP A 51 -20.21 -4.81 4.77
C ASP A 51 -19.80 -3.63 3.86
N THR A 52 -19.12 -2.62 4.41
CA THR A 52 -18.60 -1.47 3.64
C THR A 52 -17.24 -1.73 3.02
N MET A 53 -16.61 -2.89 3.29
CA MET A 53 -15.26 -3.22 2.80
C MET A 53 -15.13 -4.69 2.40
N ASP A 54 -14.19 -4.99 1.49
CA ASP A 54 -13.91 -6.36 1.05
C ASP A 54 -12.74 -6.98 1.82
N CYS A 55 -11.86 -6.14 2.38
CA CYS A 55 -10.72 -6.56 3.18
C CYS A 55 -10.32 -5.49 4.19
N ARG A 56 -9.85 -5.89 5.36
CA ARG A 56 -9.08 -5.00 6.25
C ARG A 56 -7.61 -5.07 5.89
N ILE A 57 -6.95 -3.91 5.91
CA ILE A 57 -5.54 -3.80 5.54
C ILE A 57 -4.77 -2.89 6.49
N ARG A 58 -3.58 -3.32 6.91
CA ARG A 58 -2.67 -2.54 7.75
C ARG A 58 -1.27 -2.60 7.13
N MET A 59 -0.91 -1.54 6.41
CA MET A 59 0.39 -1.45 5.74
C MET A 59 1.44 -0.84 6.67
N MET A 60 2.66 -1.34 6.58
CA MET A 60 3.85 -0.79 7.22
C MET A 60 4.64 0.05 6.20
N SER A 61 5.18 1.19 6.64
CA SER A 61 6.11 2.00 5.86
C SER A 61 7.18 2.55 6.78
N MET A 62 8.46 2.39 6.39
CA MET A 62 9.60 2.82 7.21
C MET A 62 9.45 2.32 8.66
N GLN A 63 9.21 1.01 8.79
CA GLN A 63 9.09 0.28 10.07
C GLN A 63 7.92 0.72 10.98
N LYS A 64 7.03 1.62 10.52
CA LYS A 64 5.88 2.11 11.29
C LYS A 64 4.56 1.82 10.57
N PRO A 65 3.45 1.64 11.31
CA PRO A 65 2.14 1.56 10.69
C PRO A 65 1.86 2.83 9.88
N HIS A 66 1.46 2.65 8.63
CA HIS A 66 1.00 3.75 7.80
C HIS A 66 -0.37 4.22 8.30
N GLN A 67 -0.57 5.53 8.46
CA GLN A 67 -1.81 6.07 9.04
C GLN A 67 -3.04 5.76 8.17
N ALA A 68 -2.89 5.83 6.85
CA ALA A 68 -3.90 5.42 5.88
C ALA A 68 -3.45 4.18 5.09
N LEU A 69 -3.36 4.26 3.77
CA LEU A 69 -2.74 3.27 2.90
C LEU A 69 -2.01 4.00 1.75
N ALA A 70 -0.81 3.54 1.38
CA ALA A 70 -0.16 4.07 0.17
C ALA A 70 -0.89 3.56 -1.07
N ILE A 71 -1.03 4.41 -2.10
CA ILE A 71 -1.75 4.07 -3.33
C ILE A 71 -1.15 2.83 -4.00
N THR A 72 0.18 2.72 -4.04
CA THR A 72 0.86 1.55 -4.60
C THR A 72 0.55 0.28 -3.81
N GLY A 73 0.39 0.38 -2.48
CA GLY A 73 -0.07 -0.73 -1.63
C GLY A 73 -1.51 -1.12 -1.92
N ALA A 74 -2.40 -0.14 -2.14
CA ALA A 74 -3.80 -0.38 -2.54
C ALA A 74 -3.88 -1.10 -3.90
N ILE A 75 -3.11 -0.63 -4.89
CA ILE A 75 -3.03 -1.25 -6.22
C ILE A 75 -2.49 -2.68 -6.12
N CYS A 76 -1.39 -2.90 -5.40
CA CYS A 76 -0.80 -4.24 -5.22
C CYS A 76 -1.76 -5.21 -4.51
N THR A 77 -2.44 -4.73 -3.47
CA THR A 77 -3.45 -5.53 -2.74
C THR A 77 -4.62 -5.89 -3.63
N THR A 78 -5.07 -4.94 -4.44
CA THR A 78 -6.13 -5.18 -5.43
C THR A 78 -5.69 -6.21 -6.46
N ALA A 79 -4.46 -6.10 -7.00
CA ALA A 79 -3.93 -7.07 -7.93
C ALA A 79 -3.89 -8.48 -7.32
N GLY A 80 -3.39 -8.60 -6.09
CA GLY A 80 -3.37 -9.87 -5.36
C GLY A 80 -4.74 -10.54 -5.27
N ALA A 81 -5.82 -9.79 -5.02
CA ALA A 81 -7.16 -10.35 -4.93
C ALA A 81 -7.62 -11.10 -6.20
N PHE A 82 -7.11 -10.74 -7.38
CA PHE A 82 -7.46 -11.35 -8.67
C PHE A 82 -6.37 -12.29 -9.22
N LEU A 83 -5.24 -12.45 -8.53
CA LEU A 83 -4.19 -13.39 -8.91
C LEU A 83 -4.34 -14.69 -8.13
N GLN A 84 -4.45 -15.80 -8.85
CA GLN A 84 -4.49 -17.14 -8.28
C GLN A 84 -3.26 -17.39 -7.38
N ASP A 85 -3.44 -18.25 -6.37
CA ASP A 85 -2.40 -18.69 -5.43
C ASP A 85 -1.79 -17.57 -4.57
N THR A 86 -2.50 -16.44 -4.43
CA THR A 86 -2.12 -15.41 -3.46
C THR A 86 -2.96 -15.51 -2.19
N ILE A 87 -2.37 -15.11 -1.06
CA ILE A 87 -3.07 -14.99 0.23
C ILE A 87 -4.35 -14.16 0.09
N LEU A 88 -4.33 -13.12 -0.74
CA LEU A 88 -5.48 -12.26 -0.96
C LEU A 88 -6.60 -13.00 -1.69
N ASN A 89 -6.28 -13.68 -2.79
CA ASN A 89 -7.28 -14.45 -3.53
C ASN A 89 -7.91 -15.56 -2.67
N ASP A 90 -7.17 -16.15 -1.73
CA ASP A 90 -7.71 -17.13 -0.79
C ASP A 90 -8.58 -16.50 0.32
N LEU A 91 -8.21 -15.30 0.76
CA LEU A 91 -8.81 -14.64 1.92
C LEU A 91 -10.12 -13.93 1.58
N ILE A 92 -10.24 -13.35 0.39
CA ILE A 92 -11.38 -12.51 0.00
C ILE A 92 -11.98 -12.95 -1.33
N ARG A 93 -13.30 -12.83 -1.44
CA ARG A 93 -14.05 -13.05 -2.68
C ARG A 93 -14.59 -11.71 -3.14
N ILE A 94 -14.29 -11.34 -4.38
CA ILE A 94 -14.71 -10.06 -4.96
C ILE A 94 -15.51 -10.35 -6.22
N ASP A 95 -16.82 -10.12 -6.13
CA ASP A 95 -17.77 -10.35 -7.23
C ASP A 95 -17.98 -9.09 -8.09
N SER A 96 -17.16 -8.06 -7.87
CA SER A 96 -17.29 -6.76 -8.51
C SER A 96 -15.94 -6.26 -9.07
N ASN A 97 -16.00 -5.28 -9.96
CA ASN A 97 -14.79 -4.62 -10.47
C ASN A 97 -14.25 -3.54 -9.52
N VAL A 98 -14.83 -3.38 -8.33
CA VAL A 98 -14.40 -2.44 -7.30
C VAL A 98 -13.94 -3.22 -6.08
N VAL A 99 -12.78 -2.83 -5.54
CA VAL A 99 -12.22 -3.39 -4.31
C VAL A 99 -12.13 -2.31 -3.25
N ARG A 100 -12.72 -2.59 -2.09
CA ARG A 100 -12.83 -1.68 -0.94
C ARG A 100 -11.89 -2.15 0.17
N LEU A 101 -10.85 -1.37 0.43
CA LEU A 101 -9.80 -1.72 1.38
C LEU A 101 -9.92 -0.86 2.65
N GLY A 102 -10.32 -1.48 3.76
CA GLY A 102 -10.45 -0.84 5.07
C GLY A 102 -9.11 -0.63 5.77
N HIS A 103 -8.59 0.60 5.72
CA HIS A 103 -7.33 1.03 6.35
C HIS A 103 -7.57 1.86 7.62
N PRO A 104 -6.55 2.21 8.44
CA PRO A 104 -6.80 2.84 9.74
C PRO A 104 -7.55 4.18 9.68
N SER A 105 -7.37 4.99 8.63
CA SER A 105 -8.15 6.24 8.42
C SER A 105 -9.45 6.15 7.63
N GLY A 106 -9.95 4.95 7.28
CA GLY A 106 -11.16 4.80 6.49
C GLY A 106 -11.02 3.73 5.40
N ILE A 107 -11.73 3.93 4.28
CA ILE A 107 -11.81 2.94 3.19
C ILE A 107 -11.28 3.59 1.93
N ILE A 108 -10.40 2.89 1.22
CA ILE A 108 -9.96 3.27 -0.13
C ILE A 108 -10.54 2.30 -1.14
N GLU A 109 -11.11 2.85 -2.20
CA GLU A 109 -11.63 2.07 -3.32
C GLU A 109 -10.62 2.06 -4.48
N THR A 110 -10.48 0.90 -5.08
CA THR A 110 -9.79 0.71 -6.35
C THR A 110 -10.75 0.10 -7.35
N LYS A 111 -10.54 0.34 -8.64
CA LYS A 111 -11.30 -0.28 -9.72
C LYS A 111 -10.38 -1.09 -10.60
N VAL A 112 -10.72 -2.35 -10.84
CA VAL A 112 -10.01 -3.24 -11.75
C VAL A 112 -10.73 -3.35 -13.09
N ASP A 113 -9.98 -3.35 -14.19
CA ASP A 113 -10.49 -3.69 -15.51
C ASP A 113 -9.86 -5.02 -15.94
N LEU A 114 -10.68 -6.02 -16.28
CA LEU A 114 -10.24 -7.35 -16.69
C LEU A 114 -10.43 -7.56 -18.19
N ILE A 115 -9.42 -8.15 -18.86
CA ILE A 115 -9.49 -8.59 -20.27
C ILE A 115 -9.15 -10.07 -20.30
N ALA A 116 -10.07 -10.91 -20.78
CA ALA A 116 -9.92 -12.37 -20.83
C ALA A 116 -9.50 -12.99 -19.48
N GLY A 117 -10.01 -12.48 -18.36
CA GLY A 117 -9.67 -12.96 -17.01
C GLY A 117 -8.36 -12.41 -16.43
N HIS A 118 -7.63 -11.59 -17.18
CA HIS A 118 -6.38 -10.96 -16.71
C HIS A 118 -6.56 -9.48 -16.39
N ILE A 119 -5.83 -8.99 -15.39
CA ILE A 119 -5.81 -7.57 -15.03
C ILE A 119 -5.20 -6.77 -16.18
N SER A 120 -6.00 -5.89 -16.77
CA SER A 120 -5.53 -4.90 -17.75
C SER A 120 -5.12 -3.59 -17.10
N ASN A 121 -5.86 -3.16 -16.07
CA ASN A 121 -5.60 -1.90 -15.37
C ASN A 121 -6.19 -1.92 -13.94
N ILE A 122 -5.59 -1.13 -13.05
CA ILE A 122 -6.13 -0.82 -11.73
C ILE A 122 -6.12 0.69 -11.54
N LYS A 123 -7.28 1.26 -11.22
CA LYS A 123 -7.53 2.70 -11.10
C LYS A 123 -7.83 3.05 -9.65
N VAL A 124 -7.40 4.24 -9.24
CA VAL A 124 -7.72 4.83 -7.94
C VAL A 124 -8.09 6.29 -8.14
N VAL A 125 -9.14 6.74 -7.49
CA VAL A 125 -9.54 8.16 -7.51
C VAL A 125 -8.73 8.91 -6.45
N ARG A 126 -8.13 10.03 -6.85
CA ARG A 126 -7.36 10.92 -5.96
C ARG A 126 -7.68 12.38 -6.27
N THR A 127 -7.52 13.22 -5.26
CA THR A 127 -7.64 14.67 -5.37
C THR A 127 -6.27 15.32 -5.27
N ALA A 128 -6.07 16.43 -5.97
CA ALA A 128 -4.88 17.27 -5.86
C ALA A 128 -5.30 18.74 -5.76
N ARG A 129 -4.55 19.53 -4.98
CA ARG A 129 -4.75 20.97 -4.82
C ARG A 129 -3.38 21.63 -4.72
N LEU A 130 -3.15 22.72 -5.45
CA LEU A 130 -1.96 23.54 -5.31
C LEU A 130 -1.94 24.17 -3.90
N ILE A 131 -0.87 23.90 -3.14
CA ILE A 131 -0.67 24.47 -1.79
C ILE A 131 0.18 25.73 -1.86
N LEU A 132 1.25 25.72 -2.66
CA LEU A 132 2.18 26.83 -2.81
C LEU A 132 2.75 26.85 -4.23
N GLU A 133 2.88 28.05 -4.78
CA GLU A 133 3.65 28.36 -5.99
C GLU A 133 4.71 29.41 -5.61
N GLY A 134 5.98 29.14 -5.89
CA GLY A 134 7.08 30.03 -5.49
C GLY A 134 8.44 29.33 -5.47
N TYR A 135 9.40 29.94 -4.78
CA TYR A 135 10.80 29.48 -4.71
C TYR A 135 11.15 28.95 -3.31
N ALA A 136 11.77 27.77 -3.24
CA ALA A 136 12.38 27.25 -2.02
C ALA A 136 13.87 27.65 -1.96
N HIS A 137 14.27 28.35 -0.90
CA HIS A 137 15.65 28.77 -0.68
C HIS A 137 16.34 27.90 0.38
N THR A 138 17.59 27.51 0.14
CA THR A 138 18.42 26.74 1.09
C THR A 138 19.61 27.56 1.57
N LYS A 139 20.16 27.25 2.74
CA LYS A 139 21.36 27.92 3.26
C LYS A 139 22.62 27.38 2.56
N GLY A 140 23.30 28.24 1.80
CA GLY A 140 24.59 27.93 1.15
C GLY A 140 24.47 27.25 -0.22
N SER A 141 25.62 26.85 -0.78
CA SER A 141 25.74 26.11 -2.03
C SER A 141 25.35 24.65 -1.82
N TYR A 142 24.04 24.37 -1.90
CA TYR A 142 23.52 23.00 -1.92
C TYR A 142 24.00 22.35 -3.21
N GLN A 143 25.03 21.50 -3.13
CA GLN A 143 25.41 20.67 -4.26
C GLN A 143 24.26 19.71 -4.52
N HIS A 144 23.59 19.86 -5.66
CA HIS A 144 22.62 18.87 -6.11
C HIS A 144 23.30 17.49 -6.05
N ALA A 145 22.67 16.53 -5.38
CA ALA A 145 23.04 15.13 -5.53
C ALA A 145 22.65 14.70 -6.96
N VAL A 146 23.50 15.05 -7.93
CA VAL A 146 23.44 14.49 -9.28
C VAL A 146 24.06 13.12 -9.19
N SER A 147 23.26 12.11 -8.82
CA SER A 147 23.42 10.71 -9.22
C SER A 147 22.46 9.80 -8.44
N ALA A 148 21.36 9.44 -9.10
CA ALA A 148 20.78 8.11 -8.98
C ALA A 148 20.10 7.85 -10.33
N VAL A 149 20.89 7.31 -11.27
CA VAL A 149 20.36 6.53 -12.39
C VAL A 149 19.88 5.20 -11.82
#